data_AF-A0A1C2IEK2-F1
#
_entry.id   AF-A0A1C2IEK2-F1
#
_cell.length_a   1.000
_cell.length_b   1.000
_cell.length_c   1.000
_cell.angle_alpha   90.00
_cell.angle_beta   90.00
_cell.angle_gamma   90.00
#
_symmetry.space_group_name_H-M   'P 1'
#
loop_
_entity.id
_entity.type
_entity.pdbx_description
1 polymer ?
#
loop_
_entity_poly.entity_id
_entity_poly.type
_entity_poly.pdbx_seq_one_letter_code
_entity_poly.pdbx_strand_id
1 'polypeptide(L)'
;MYEKALPIIGAEKLRLRVVLVGFLKPSSPAKAASILMTNNPARALAYDESHFNTQTEEGGIRPALNPPPLIRRAVRNNTQLLIRTGEEATPTLLYRNKHGQWELQHGLGSHGLHKIMEIIS
;
A
#
# COMPACT_ATOMS: atom_id res chain seq x y z
N MET A 1 -8.21 4.02 -1.84
CA MET A 1 -8.42 2.60 -1.48
C MET A 1 -8.41 2.45 0.03
N TYR A 2 -7.33 2.87 0.67
CA TYR A 2 -7.08 2.70 2.10
C TYR A 2 -8.24 3.17 3.00
N GLU A 3 -8.72 4.40 2.80
CA GLU A 3 -9.84 4.96 3.59
C GLU A 3 -11.12 4.12 3.47
N LYS A 4 -11.43 3.62 2.27
CA LYS A 4 -12.60 2.76 2.02
C LYS A 4 -12.47 1.39 2.70
N ALA A 5 -11.26 0.94 3.02
CA ALA A 5 -11.02 -0.32 3.73
C ALA A 5 -11.20 -0.18 5.25
N LEU A 6 -11.05 1.02 5.83
CA LEU A 6 -11.06 1.23 7.28
C LEU A 6 -12.32 0.71 7.98
N PRO A 7 -13.56 0.94 7.49
CA PRO A 7 -14.76 0.41 8.15
C PRO A 7 -14.81 -1.12 8.15
N ILE A 8 -14.29 -1.76 7.10
CA ILE A 8 -14.29 -3.22 6.94
C ILE A 8 -13.25 -3.86 7.87
N ILE A 9 -12.09 -3.21 8.01
CA ILE A 9 -11.06 -3.57 8.98
C ILE A 9 -11.61 -3.44 10.40
N GLY A 10 -12.29 -2.32 10.71
CA GLY A 10 -12.89 -2.07 12.02
C GLY A 10 -14.02 -3.05 12.39
N ALA A 11 -14.72 -3.60 11.39
CA ALA A 11 -15.71 -4.66 11.56
C ALA A 11 -15.09 -6.08 11.60
N GLU A 12 -13.76 -6.20 11.62
CA GLU A 12 -13.01 -7.47 11.64
C GLU A 12 -13.25 -8.38 10.42
N LYS A 13 -13.82 -7.85 9.34
CA LYS A 13 -14.09 -8.60 8.10
C LYS A 13 -12.93 -8.60 7.11
N LEU A 14 -11.94 -7.74 7.33
CA LEU A 14 -10.76 -7.61 6.46
C LEU A 14 -9.50 -7.41 7.28
N ARG A 15 -8.47 -8.20 6.99
CA ARG A 15 -7.11 -7.94 7.43
C ARG A 15 -6.27 -7.39 6.28
N LEU A 16 -6.03 -6.08 6.28
CA LEU A 16 -5.18 -5.43 5.29
C LEU A 16 -3.70 -5.49 5.72
N ARG A 17 -2.83 -5.97 4.84
CA ARG A 17 -1.37 -5.88 4.99
C ARG A 17 -0.82 -5.05 3.85
N VAL A 18 -0.22 -3.90 4.18
CA VAL A 18 0.32 -2.98 3.18
C VAL A 18 1.81 -3.22 3.00
N VAL A 19 2.21 -3.54 1.78
CA VAL A 19 3.62 -3.66 1.38
C VAL A 19 4.02 -2.37 0.68
N LEU A 20 4.73 -1.50 1.40
CA LEU A 20 5.12 -0.20 0.85
C LEU A 20 6.20 -0.33 -0.21
N VAL A 21 5.97 0.33 -1.33
CA VAL A 21 6.86 0.46 -2.48
C VAL A 21 7.19 1.93 -2.71
N GLY A 22 8.24 2.20 -3.46
CA GLY A 22 8.61 3.56 -3.85
C GLY A 22 9.15 3.58 -5.26
N PHE A 23 8.29 3.88 -6.24
CA PHE A 23 8.69 3.92 -7.66
C PHE A 23 8.02 5.05 -8.46
N LEU A 24 6.88 5.60 -8.01
CA LEU A 24 6.10 6.58 -8.77
C LEU A 24 6.81 7.94 -8.92
N LYS A 25 7.46 8.43 -7.85
CA LYS A 25 8.16 9.72 -7.83
C LYS A 25 9.54 9.59 -7.21
N PRO A 26 10.47 10.52 -7.48
CA PRO A 26 11.80 10.54 -6.84
C PRO A 26 11.72 10.53 -5.30
N SER A 27 10.68 11.14 -4.73
CA SER A 27 10.42 11.18 -3.28
C SER A 27 9.87 9.86 -2.72
N SER A 28 9.26 9.00 -3.55
CA SER A 28 8.50 7.83 -3.08
C SER A 28 9.33 6.85 -2.24
N PRO A 29 10.57 6.46 -2.61
CA PRO A 29 11.37 5.56 -1.77
C PRO A 29 11.63 6.12 -0.37
N ALA A 30 11.89 7.42 -0.28
CA ALA A 30 12.18 8.09 0.99
C ALA A 30 10.92 8.27 1.85
N LYS A 31 9.75 8.50 1.23
CA LYS A 31 8.46 8.53 1.95
C LYS A 31 8.04 7.16 2.47
N ALA A 32 8.15 6.12 1.64
CA ALA A 32 7.92 4.74 2.08
C ALA A 32 8.84 4.36 3.26
N ALA A 33 10.11 4.77 3.18
CA ALA A 33 11.06 4.57 4.27
C ALA A 33 10.67 5.35 5.55
N SER A 34 10.19 6.59 5.42
CA SER A 34 9.68 7.38 6.55
C SER A 34 8.57 6.64 7.29
N ILE A 35 7.63 6.02 6.58
CA ILE A 35 6.54 5.25 7.20
C ILE A 35 7.09 4.01 7.92
N LEU A 36 7.93 3.22 7.25
CA LEU A 36 8.45 1.95 7.78
C LEU A 36 9.37 2.10 8.99
N MET A 37 10.08 3.23 9.13
CA MET A 37 11.00 3.44 10.24
C MET A 37 10.34 4.02 11.51
N THR A 38 9.03 4.31 11.47
CA THR A 38 8.31 4.78 12.66
C THR A 38 8.01 3.64 13.63
N ASN A 39 7.81 3.97 14.92
CA ASN A 39 7.37 3.00 15.93
C ASN A 39 5.97 2.44 15.65
N ASN A 40 5.16 3.12 14.83
CA ASN A 40 3.84 2.66 14.43
C ASN A 40 3.61 2.94 12.92
N PRO A 41 4.11 2.06 12.04
CA PRO A 41 4.00 2.24 10.59
C PRO A 41 2.56 2.33 10.09
N ALA A 42 1.60 1.66 10.74
CA ALA A 42 0.19 1.74 10.37
C ALA A 42 -0.38 3.15 10.62
N ARG A 43 -0.04 3.78 11.75
CA ARG A 43 -0.43 5.16 12.04
C ARG A 43 0.25 6.15 11.08
N ALA A 44 1.52 5.93 10.75
CA ALA A 44 2.24 6.77 9.79
C ALA A 44 1.66 6.66 8.37
N LEU A 45 1.27 5.46 7.94
CA LEU A 45 0.55 5.25 6.68
C LEU A 45 -0.82 5.94 6.70
N ALA A 46 -1.58 5.81 7.79
CA ALA A 46 -2.87 6.48 7.91
C ALA A 46 -2.74 8.01 7.79
N TYR A 47 -1.69 8.59 8.39
CA TYR A 47 -1.38 10.00 8.25
C TYR A 47 -1.02 10.37 6.80
N ASP A 48 -0.19 9.56 6.14
CA ASP A 48 0.21 9.79 4.74
C ASP A 48 -0.99 9.84 3.81
N GLU A 49 -1.90 8.87 3.94
CA GLU A 49 -3.14 8.75 3.16
C GLU A 49 -4.14 9.87 3.48
N SER A 50 -4.36 10.19 4.76
CA SER A 50 -5.36 11.20 5.16
C SER A 50 -4.93 12.64 4.85
N HIS A 51 -3.65 12.85 4.53
CA HIS A 51 -3.09 14.15 4.13
C HIS A 51 -2.66 14.14 2.66
N PHE A 52 -3.25 13.27 1.85
CA PHE A 52 -2.98 13.20 0.43
C PHE A 52 -3.37 14.52 -0.27
N ASN A 53 -2.39 15.16 -0.90
CA ASN A 53 -2.60 16.33 -1.73
C ASN A 53 -2.89 15.89 -3.15
N THR A 54 -4.10 16.17 -3.63
CA THR A 54 -4.56 15.78 -4.98
C THR A 54 -3.92 16.59 -6.11
N GLN A 55 -3.45 17.81 -5.84
CA GLN A 55 -2.78 18.64 -6.86
C GLN A 55 -1.36 18.15 -7.13
N THR A 56 -0.65 17.77 -6.07
CA THR A 56 0.72 17.26 -6.18
C THR A 56 0.77 15.74 -6.27
N GLU A 57 -0.37 15.06 -6.14
CA GLU A 57 -0.52 13.60 -6.00
C GLU A 57 0.51 12.99 -5.04
N GLU A 58 0.57 13.53 -3.83
CA GLU A 58 1.53 13.13 -2.83
C GLU A 58 0.86 12.95 -1.47
N GLY A 59 1.21 11.87 -0.76
CA GLY A 59 0.88 11.70 0.64
C GLY A 59 1.60 12.72 1.53
N GLY A 60 1.04 12.95 2.72
CA GLY A 60 1.48 13.99 3.65
C GLY A 60 2.76 13.69 4.42
N ILE A 61 3.29 12.46 4.39
CA ILE A 61 4.52 12.12 5.09
C ILE A 61 5.71 12.80 4.39
N ARG A 62 6.60 13.41 5.19
CA ARG A 62 7.83 14.00 4.65
C ARG A 62 8.84 12.91 4.31
N PRO A 63 9.55 13.01 3.18
CA PRO A 63 10.59 12.05 2.83
C PRO A 63 11.76 12.13 3.81
N ALA A 64 12.26 10.98 4.26
CA ALA A 64 13.43 10.92 5.13
C ALA A 64 14.69 11.34 4.35
N LEU A 65 15.52 12.20 4.95
CA LEU A 65 16.78 12.64 4.34
C LEU A 65 17.81 11.50 4.25
N ASN A 66 17.95 10.70 5.31
CA ASN A 66 18.87 9.57 5.36
C ASN A 66 18.25 8.39 6.13
N PRO A 67 17.27 7.68 5.55
CA PRO A 67 16.65 6.53 6.19
C PRO A 67 17.66 5.40 6.38
N PRO A 68 17.61 4.58 7.45
CA PRO A 68 18.61 3.54 7.72
C PRO A 68 18.81 2.55 6.55
N PRO A 69 20.03 2.02 6.31
CA PRO A 69 20.30 1.11 5.18
C PRO A 69 19.37 -0.10 5.10
N LEU A 70 18.99 -0.66 6.26
CA LEU A 70 18.06 -1.79 6.36
C LEU A 70 16.67 -1.42 5.82
N ILE A 71 16.14 -0.25 6.19
CA ILE A 71 14.84 0.25 5.73
C ILE A 71 14.87 0.55 4.23
N ARG A 72 15.95 1.20 3.75
CA ARG A 72 16.13 1.43 2.31
C ARG A 72 16.12 0.12 1.52
N ARG A 73 16.76 -0.92 2.04
CA ARG A 73 16.77 -2.25 1.40
C ARG A 73 15.38 -2.88 1.41
N ALA A 74 14.62 -2.78 2.49
CA ALA A 74 13.25 -3.28 2.55
C ALA A 74 12.36 -2.63 1.47
N VAL A 75 12.37 -1.29 1.37
CA VAL A 75 11.60 -0.58 0.33
C VAL A 75 12.02 -1.02 -1.07
N ARG A 76 13.33 -1.09 -1.35
CA ARG A 76 13.83 -1.56 -2.66
C ARG A 76 13.36 -2.98 -2.97
N ASN A 77 13.43 -3.90 -2.01
CA ASN A 77 13.02 -5.28 -2.20
C ASN A 77 11.51 -5.39 -2.48
N ASN A 78 10.69 -4.61 -1.79
CA ASN A 78 9.26 -4.53 -2.03
C ASN A 78 8.95 -3.97 -3.43
N THR A 79 9.61 -2.89 -3.84
CA THR A 79 9.47 -2.34 -5.19
C THR A 79 9.86 -3.37 -6.26
N GLN A 80 10.97 -4.09 -6.06
CA GLN A 80 11.39 -5.15 -6.99
C GLN A 80 10.43 -6.35 -7.00
N LEU A 81 9.79 -6.67 -5.88
CA LEU A 81 8.75 -7.68 -5.84
C LEU A 81 7.56 -7.27 -6.70
N LEU A 82 7.06 -6.04 -6.56
CA LEU A 82 5.99 -5.50 -7.40
C LEU A 82 6.36 -5.58 -8.89
N ILE A 83 7.52 -5.08 -9.27
CA ILE A 83 7.99 -5.11 -10.66
C ILE A 83 8.01 -6.53 -11.23
N ARG A 84 8.46 -7.52 -10.43
CA ARG A 84 8.48 -8.93 -10.85
C ARG A 84 7.10 -9.55 -11.03
N THR A 85 6.05 -8.97 -10.46
CA THR A 85 4.68 -9.41 -10.74
C THR A 85 4.17 -8.96 -12.12
N GLY A 86 4.88 -8.04 -12.79
CA GLY A 86 4.43 -7.41 -14.04
C GLY A 86 3.45 -6.26 -13.82
N GLU A 87 3.16 -5.93 -12.56
CA GLU A 87 2.25 -4.86 -12.20
C GLU A 87 2.93 -3.49 -12.23
N GLU A 88 2.24 -2.51 -12.79
CA GLU A 88 2.80 -1.17 -13.05
C GLU A 88 2.10 -0.05 -12.27
N ALA A 89 1.06 -0.38 -11.49
CA ALA A 89 0.28 0.61 -10.75
C ALA A 89 0.07 0.20 -9.29
N THR A 90 -0.25 1.20 -8.46
CA THR A 90 -0.70 0.97 -7.09
C THR A 90 -2.12 1.52 -6.91
N PRO A 91 -2.98 0.83 -6.12
CA PRO A 91 -2.67 -0.41 -5.41
C PRO A 91 -2.67 -1.64 -6.33
N THR A 92 -1.72 -2.56 -6.12
CA THR A 92 -1.81 -3.96 -6.57
C THR A 92 -2.26 -4.80 -5.39
N LEU A 93 -3.24 -5.67 -5.60
CA LEU A 93 -3.89 -6.43 -4.53
C LEU A 93 -3.62 -7.92 -4.72
N LEU A 94 -3.20 -8.58 -3.64
CA LEU A 94 -3.06 -10.04 -3.59
C LEU A 94 -4.01 -10.57 -2.52
N TYR A 95 -4.92 -11.46 -2.91
CA TYR A 95 -5.88 -12.06 -2.01
C TYR A 95 -6.18 -13.51 -2.40
N ARG A 96 -6.82 -14.25 -1.50
CA ARG A 96 -7.24 -15.64 -1.74
C ARG A 96 -8.75 -15.66 -1.92
N ASN A 97 -9.23 -16.19 -3.04
CA ASN A 97 -10.67 -16.29 -3.29
C ASN A 97 -11.32 -17.41 -2.46
N LYS A 98 -12.65 -17.47 -2.49
CA LYS A 98 -13.46 -18.52 -1.83
C LYS A 98 -13.15 -19.96 -2.26
N HIS A 99 -12.53 -20.13 -3.43
CA HIS A 99 -12.05 -21.43 -3.93
C HIS A 99 -10.63 -21.77 -3.45
N GLY A 100 -10.04 -20.92 -2.61
CA GLY A 100 -8.70 -21.11 -2.07
C GLY A 100 -7.58 -20.81 -3.06
N GLN A 101 -7.86 -20.12 -4.17
CA GLN A 101 -6.88 -19.74 -5.19
C GLN A 101 -6.36 -18.32 -4.93
N TRP A 102 -5.08 -18.08 -5.21
CA TRP A 102 -4.50 -16.75 -5.15
C TRP A 102 -4.85 -15.94 -6.39
N GLU A 103 -5.30 -14.72 -6.18
CA GLU A 103 -5.61 -13.75 -7.23
C GLU A 103 -4.74 -12.50 -7.03
N LEU A 104 -4.13 -12.06 -8.12
CA LEU A 104 -3.45 -10.77 -8.22
C LEU A 104 -4.34 -9.84 -9.03
N GLN A 105 -4.66 -8.67 -8.47
CA GLN A 105 -5.52 -7.69 -9.12
C GLN A 105 -4.79 -6.36 -9.30
N HIS A 106 -4.79 -5.90 -10.55
CA HIS A 106 -4.34 -4.58 -10.95
C HIS A 106 -5.35 -3.51 -10.53
N GLY A 107 -4.94 -2.57 -9.68
CA GLY A 107 -5.80 -1.50 -9.21
C GLY A 107 -7.03 -2.02 -8.45
N LEU A 108 -7.99 -1.12 -8.25
CA LEU A 108 -9.26 -1.46 -7.60
C LEU A 108 -10.35 -1.94 -8.56
N GLY A 109 -10.14 -1.82 -9.88
CA GLY A 109 -11.18 -2.04 -10.89
C GLY A 109 -12.36 -1.08 -10.76
N SER A 110 -13.35 -1.23 -11.64
CA SER A 110 -14.54 -0.35 -11.69
C SER A 110 -15.49 -0.48 -10.49
N HIS A 111 -15.47 -1.62 -9.80
CA HIS A 111 -16.37 -1.93 -8.68
C HIS A 111 -15.72 -1.77 -7.30
N GLY A 112 -14.43 -1.43 -7.26
CA GLY A 112 -13.70 -1.14 -6.02
C GLY A 112 -13.60 -2.30 -5.03
N LEU A 113 -13.41 -1.95 -3.75
CA LEU A 113 -13.23 -2.91 -2.65
C LEU A 113 -14.42 -3.84 -2.45
N HIS A 114 -15.64 -3.40 -2.76
CA HIS A 114 -16.85 -4.24 -2.61
C HIS A 114 -16.73 -5.54 -3.40
N LYS A 115 -16.24 -5.45 -4.64
CA LYS A 115 -16.11 -6.63 -5.50
C LYS A 115 -15.12 -7.65 -4.95
N ILE A 116 -14.02 -7.17 -4.37
CA ILE A 116 -13.02 -8.02 -3.73
C ILE A 116 -13.64 -8.71 -2.51
N MET A 117 -14.43 -7.99 -1.72
CA MET A 117 -15.12 -8.57 -0.56
C MET A 117 -16.07 -9.70 -0.94
N GLU A 118 -16.79 -9.61 -2.07
CA GLU A 118 -17.63 -10.71 -2.60
C GLU A 118 -16.81 -11.96 -3.01
N ILE A 119 -15.55 -11.79 -3.38
CA ILE A 119 -14.69 -12.88 -3.87
C ILE A 119 -14.03 -13.64 -2.71
N ILE A 120 -13.71 -12.93 -1.62
CA ILE A 120 -12.98 -13.48 -0.46
C ILE A 120 -13.89 -13.94 0.68
N SER A 121 -15.14 -13.48 0.72
CA SER A 121 -16.15 -13.90 1.72
C SER A 121 -16.88 -15.15 1.25
#